data_AF-A0A4V2S4B4-F1
#
_entry.id   AF-A0A4V2S4B4-F1
#
_cell.length_a   1.000
_cell.length_b   1.000
_cell.length_c   1.000
_cell.angle_alpha   90.00
_cell.angle_beta   90.00
_cell.angle_gamma   90.00
#
_symmetry.space_group_name_H-M   'P 1'
#
loop_
_entity.id
_entity.type
_entity.pdbx_description
1 polymer ?
#
loop_
_entity_poly.entity_id
_entity_poly.type
_entity_poly.pdbx_seq_one_letter_code
_entity_poly.pdbx_strand_id
1 'polypeptide(L)'
;MQRKRLERGAVIAEVAIVLPVLLSVVFLGVWWIGIIMVNIQCIDAARDVARAAARGETPEAAREIGRRAAPDNATIEIRQSGPDIHVTVTATPHTNAPLLTALPAPTLKAEATLQTEPTQGGTP
;
A
#
# COMPACT_ATOMS: atom_id res chain seq x y z
N MET A 1 17.29 0.01 -55.28
CA MET A 1 15.93 0.11 -54.68
C MET A 1 15.69 -0.82 -53.47
N GLN A 2 16.39 -1.95 -53.30
CA GLN A 2 16.16 -2.89 -52.17
C GLN A 2 16.48 -2.33 -50.76
N ARG A 3 17.52 -1.49 -50.61
CA ARG A 3 17.88 -0.88 -49.30
C ARG A 3 16.75 -0.06 -48.66
N LYS A 4 16.01 0.73 -49.44
CA LYS A 4 14.87 1.54 -48.94
C LYS A 4 13.69 0.70 -48.42
N ARG A 5 13.51 -0.54 -48.90
CA ARG A 5 12.47 -1.46 -48.39
C ARG A 5 12.91 -2.14 -47.09
N LEU A 6 14.18 -2.48 -46.96
CA LEU A 6 14.75 -3.08 -45.74
C LEU A 6 14.69 -2.11 -44.57
N GLU A 7 15.09 -0.84 -44.75
CA GLU A 7 15.01 0.16 -43.68
C GLU A 7 13.57 0.48 -43.27
N ARG A 8 12.65 0.60 -44.23
CA ARG A 8 11.23 0.85 -43.91
C ARG A 8 10.59 -0.33 -43.19
N GLY A 9 10.96 -1.57 -43.54
CA GLY A 9 10.54 -2.77 -42.82
C GLY A 9 11.14 -2.86 -41.42
N ALA A 10 12.42 -2.49 -41.27
CA ALA A 10 13.10 -2.44 -39.97
C ALA A 10 12.44 -1.43 -39.02
N VAL A 11 12.12 -0.21 -39.49
CA VAL A 11 11.44 0.81 -38.68
C VAL A 11 10.04 0.35 -38.24
N ILE A 12 9.28 -0.30 -39.13
CA ILE A 12 7.94 -0.83 -38.77
C ILE A 12 8.08 -1.99 -37.77
N ALA A 13 9.06 -2.88 -37.96
CA ALA A 13 9.32 -3.99 -37.04
C ALA A 13 9.80 -3.51 -35.68
N GLU A 14 10.64 -2.47 -35.64
CA GLU A 14 11.13 -1.85 -34.42
C GLU A 14 9.97 -1.21 -33.64
N VAL A 15 9.13 -0.42 -34.30
CA VAL A 15 7.94 0.17 -33.65
C VAL A 15 6.95 -0.91 -33.20
N ALA A 16 6.80 -2.01 -33.95
CA ALA A 16 5.91 -3.12 -33.59
C ALA A 16 6.33 -3.83 -32.29
N ILE A 17 7.62 -3.77 -31.90
CA ILE A 17 8.13 -4.35 -30.66
C ILE A 17 8.24 -3.29 -29.56
N VAL A 18 8.76 -2.10 -29.89
CA VAL A 18 8.99 -1.02 -28.93
C VAL A 18 7.68 -0.52 -28.34
N LEU A 19 6.63 -0.37 -29.15
CA LEU A 19 5.36 0.18 -28.68
C LEU A 19 4.68 -0.72 -27.63
N PRO A 20 4.49 -2.04 -27.84
CA PRO A 20 3.96 -2.93 -26.79
C PRO A 20 4.83 -2.96 -25.53
N VAL A 21 6.16 -2.95 -25.67
CA VAL A 21 7.08 -2.94 -24.52
C VAL A 21 6.91 -1.66 -23.71
N LEU A 22 6.87 -0.51 -24.38
CA LEU A 22 6.71 0.78 -23.73
C LEU A 22 5.35 0.89 -23.03
N LEU A 23 4.27 0.45 -23.68
CA LEU A 23 2.95 0.36 -23.06
C LEU A 23 2.98 -0.53 -21.82
N SER A 24 3.62 -1.71 -21.91
CA SER A 24 3.73 -2.64 -20.79
C SER A 24 4.45 -2.01 -19.59
N VAL A 25 5.54 -1.26 -19.83
CA VAL A 25 6.26 -0.51 -18.78
C VAL A 25 5.38 0.56 -18.15
N VAL A 26 4.63 1.32 -18.95
CA VAL A 26 3.70 2.35 -18.41
C VAL A 26 2.60 1.71 -17.56
N PHE A 27 1.97 0.62 -18.04
CA PHE A 27 0.96 -0.11 -17.27
C PHE A 27 1.53 -0.66 -15.97
N LEU A 28 2.74 -1.21 -16.00
CA LEU A 28 3.44 -1.69 -14.81
C LEU A 28 3.71 -0.53 -13.83
N GLY A 29 4.13 0.63 -14.33
CA GLY A 29 4.37 1.83 -13.52
C GLY A 29 3.10 2.33 -12.84
N VAL A 30 1.99 2.44 -13.57
CA VAL A 30 0.67 2.83 -13.02
C VAL A 30 0.20 1.82 -11.97
N TRP A 31 0.34 0.52 -12.26
CA TRP A 31 0.01 -0.53 -11.31
C TRP A 31 0.85 -0.43 -10.02
N TRP A 32 2.14 -0.15 -10.16
CA TRP A 32 3.06 0.02 -9.04
C TRP A 32 2.73 1.25 -8.19
N ILE A 33 2.33 2.35 -8.81
CA ILE A 33 1.82 3.54 -8.09
C ILE A 33 0.57 3.19 -7.28
N GLY A 34 -0.33 2.35 -7.80
CA GLY A 34 -1.49 1.86 -7.05
C GLY A 34 -1.08 1.09 -5.79
N ILE A 35 -0.06 0.22 -5.87
CA ILE A 35 0.50 -0.50 -4.72
C ILE A 35 1.03 0.47 -3.66
N ILE A 36 1.78 1.49 -4.10
CA ILE A 36 2.32 2.52 -3.19
C ILE A 36 1.20 3.27 -2.49
N MET A 37 0.13 3.63 -3.21
CA MET A 37 -1.02 4.34 -2.61
C MET A 37 -1.70 3.50 -1.52
N VAL A 38 -1.83 2.19 -1.71
CA VAL A 38 -2.36 1.28 -0.67
C VAL A 38 -1.41 1.23 0.54
N ASN A 39 -0.09 1.22 0.30
CA ASN A 39 0.89 1.22 1.37
C ASN A 39 0.84 2.52 2.21
N ILE A 40 0.74 3.68 1.55
CA ILE A 40 0.60 4.98 2.23
C ILE A 40 -0.66 5.00 3.09
N GLN A 41 -1.81 4.57 2.55
CA GLN A 41 -3.06 4.49 3.32
C GLN A 41 -2.94 3.58 4.56
N CYS A 42 -2.21 2.47 4.45
CA CYS A 42 -1.98 1.59 5.62
C CYS A 42 -1.12 2.28 6.68
N ILE A 43 -0.10 3.07 6.28
CA ILE A 43 0.74 3.84 7.19
C ILE A 43 -0.08 4.93 7.89
N ASP A 44 -0.88 5.68 7.12
CA ASP A 44 -1.73 6.76 7.65
C ASP A 44 -2.76 6.21 8.64
N ALA A 45 -3.43 5.10 8.29
CA ALA A 45 -4.35 4.40 9.18
C ALA A 45 -3.65 3.93 10.47
N ALA A 46 -2.48 3.29 10.36
CA ALA A 46 -1.74 2.82 11.52
C ALA A 46 -1.36 3.98 12.46
N ARG A 47 -0.96 5.12 11.89
CA ARG A 47 -0.60 6.33 12.62
C ARG A 47 -1.80 6.95 13.35
N ASP A 48 -2.95 7.00 12.69
CA ASP A 48 -4.17 7.57 13.28
C ASP A 48 -4.74 6.69 14.40
N VAL A 49 -4.76 5.37 14.22
CA VAL A 49 -5.14 4.42 15.28
C VAL A 49 -4.20 4.52 16.47
N ALA A 50 -2.89 4.57 16.23
CA ALA A 50 -1.92 4.63 17.30
C ALA A 50 -2.00 5.96 18.08
N ARG A 51 -2.29 7.09 17.40
CA ARG A 51 -2.60 8.37 18.06
C ARG A 51 -3.87 8.29 18.90
N ALA A 52 -4.95 7.68 18.40
CA ALA A 52 -6.19 7.50 19.15
C ALA A 52 -5.96 6.62 20.40
N ALA A 53 -5.22 5.53 20.24
CA ALA A 53 -4.88 4.63 21.34
C ALA A 53 -3.99 5.31 22.39
N ALA A 54 -3.04 6.17 21.98
CA ALA A 54 -2.23 6.97 22.89
C ALA A 54 -3.05 8.00 23.69
N ARG A 55 -4.20 8.47 23.17
CA ARG A 55 -5.14 9.32 23.91
C ARG A 55 -5.98 8.55 24.94
N GLY A 56 -5.82 7.22 25.02
CA GLY A 56 -6.62 6.37 25.89
C GLY A 56 -8.01 6.04 25.33
N GLU A 57 -8.24 6.21 24.03
CA GLU A 57 -9.47 5.72 23.40
C GLU A 57 -9.54 4.19 23.46
N THR A 58 -10.77 3.64 23.51
CA THR A 58 -10.94 2.19 23.50
C THR A 58 -10.42 1.58 22.19
N PRO A 59 -9.97 0.31 22.19
CA PRO A 59 -9.48 -0.34 20.98
C PRO A 59 -10.51 -0.36 19.84
N GLU A 60 -11.81 -0.44 20.15
CA GLU A 60 -12.86 -0.36 19.11
C GLU A 60 -12.97 1.04 18.51
N ALA A 61 -12.96 2.10 19.33
CA ALA A 61 -13.03 3.47 18.86
C ALA A 61 -11.81 3.83 18.00
N ALA A 62 -10.61 3.42 18.43
CA ALA A 62 -9.38 3.63 17.68
C ALA A 62 -9.40 2.91 16.32
N ARG A 63 -9.93 1.68 16.25
CA ARG A 63 -10.12 0.96 14.97
C ARG A 63 -11.10 1.66 14.04
N GLU A 64 -12.19 2.19 14.56
CA GLU A 64 -13.18 2.92 13.78
C GLU A 64 -12.59 4.18 13.13
N ILE A 65 -11.73 4.90 13.86
CA ILE A 65 -10.98 6.04 13.32
C ILE A 65 -10.06 5.59 12.19
N GLY A 66 -9.26 4.54 12.41
CA GLY A 66 -8.34 4.01 11.40
C GLY A 66 -9.03 3.51 10.15
N ARG A 67 -10.22 2.92 10.28
CA ARG A 67 -10.98 2.38 9.14
C ARG A 67 -11.35 3.44 8.10
N ARG A 68 -11.43 4.72 8.49
CA ARG A 68 -11.68 5.83 7.54
C ARG A 68 -10.50 6.12 6.62
N ALA A 69 -9.28 5.86 7.08
CA ALA A 69 -8.04 6.04 6.33
C ALA A 69 -7.53 4.72 5.73
N ALA A 70 -8.00 3.58 6.25
CA ALA A 70 -7.59 2.27 5.79
C ALA A 70 -8.30 1.88 4.47
N PRO A 71 -7.65 1.09 3.61
CA PRO A 71 -8.30 0.53 2.42
C PRO A 71 -9.40 -0.48 2.82
N ASP A 72 -10.39 -0.67 1.94
CA ASP A 72 -11.65 -1.40 2.22
C ASP A 72 -11.50 -2.81 2.82
N ASN A 73 -10.38 -3.49 2.56
CA ASN A 73 -10.09 -4.83 3.06
C ASN A 73 -8.88 -4.89 4.01
N ALA A 74 -8.57 -3.77 4.66
CA ALA A 74 -7.55 -3.73 5.68
C ALA A 74 -8.00 -4.45 6.96
N THR A 75 -7.07 -5.20 7.55
CA THR A 75 -7.17 -5.73 8.92
C THR A 75 -6.28 -4.89 9.83
N ILE A 76 -6.87 -4.34 10.90
CA ILE A 76 -6.17 -3.51 11.89
C ILE A 76 -6.01 -4.32 13.18
N GLU A 77 -4.76 -4.61 13.55
CA GLU A 77 -4.40 -5.27 14.80
C GLU A 77 -3.73 -4.26 15.74
N ILE A 78 -4.21 -4.20 16.98
CA ILE A 78 -3.66 -3.32 18.03
C ILE A 78 -3.15 -4.24 19.14
N ARG A 79 -1.86 -4.15 19.45
CA ARG A 79 -1.23 -4.85 20.58
C ARG A 79 -0.61 -3.85 21.52
N GLN A 80 -0.94 -3.96 22.80
CA GLN A 80 -0.32 -3.17 23.85
C GLN A 80 0.70 -4.04 24.60
N SER A 81 1.94 -3.57 24.69
CA SER A 81 3.02 -4.24 25.41
C SER A 81 3.65 -3.25 26.41
N GLY A 82 3.20 -3.31 27.66
CA GLY A 82 3.62 -2.37 28.70
C GLY A 82 3.30 -0.92 28.29
N PRO A 83 4.29 -0.02 28.20
CA PRO A 83 4.09 1.36 27.77
C PRO A 83 3.98 1.51 26.23
N ASP A 84 4.24 0.47 25.44
CA ASP A 84 4.29 0.59 23.99
C ASP A 84 2.99 0.08 23.34
N ILE A 85 2.47 0.85 22.37
CA ILE A 85 1.32 0.46 21.53
C ILE A 85 1.83 0.17 20.13
N HIS A 86 1.67 -1.07 19.70
CA HIS A 86 1.96 -1.53 18.36
C HIS A 86 0.67 -1.63 17.56
N VAL A 87 0.61 -0.92 16.44
CA VAL A 87 -0.50 -0.99 15.50
C VAL A 87 -0.01 -1.55 14.18
N THR A 88 -0.59 -2.67 13.77
CA THR A 88 -0.31 -3.29 12.49
C THR A 88 -1.54 -3.16 11.60
N VAL A 89 -1.35 -2.63 10.39
CA VAL A 89 -2.41 -2.56 9.37
C VAL A 89 -1.97 -3.40 8.18
N THR A 90 -2.74 -4.44 7.89
CA THR A 90 -2.47 -5.37 6.78
C THR A 90 -3.56 -5.22 5.74
N ALA A 91 -3.19 -5.01 4.48
CA ALA A 91 -4.15 -4.92 3.38
C ALA A 91 -3.70 -5.79 2.19
N THR A 92 -4.67 -6.34 1.49
CA THR A 92 -4.45 -7.10 0.25
C THR A 92 -4.96 -6.28 -0.93
N PRO A 93 -4.12 -5.76 -1.84
CA PRO A 93 -4.61 -5.03 -3.00
C PRO A 93 -5.52 -5.94 -3.84
N HIS A 94 -6.79 -5.54 -4.01
CA HIS A 94 -7.66 -6.18 -5.00
C HIS A 94 -7.14 -5.79 -6.38
N THR A 95 -6.37 -6.68 -6.99
CA THR A 95 -5.97 -6.51 -8.39
C THR A 95 -7.07 -7.09 -9.27
N ASN A 96 -7.98 -6.22 -9.71
CA ASN A 96 -8.99 -6.48 -10.75
C ASN A 96 -8.36 -6.58 -12.16
N ALA A 97 -7.17 -7.15 -12.25
CA ALA A 97 -6.49 -7.41 -13.51
C ALA A 97 -6.72 -8.87 -13.92
N PRO A 98 -7.60 -9.15 -14.89
CA PRO A 98 -7.95 -10.53 -15.26
C PRO A 98 -6.73 -11.37 -15.68
N LEU A 99 -5.71 -10.74 -16.26
CA LEU A 99 -4.44 -11.38 -16.63
C LEU A 99 -3.54 -11.76 -15.44
N LEU A 100 -3.74 -11.17 -14.26
CA LEU A 100 -2.94 -11.37 -13.05
C LEU A 100 -3.67 -12.21 -12.00
N THR A 101 -4.90 -12.67 -12.28
CA THR A 101 -5.71 -13.50 -11.36
C THR A 101 -5.04 -14.83 -10.97
N ALA A 102 -4.14 -15.35 -11.82
CA ALA A 102 -3.40 -16.56 -11.56
C ALA A 102 -2.13 -16.35 -10.71
N LEU A 103 -1.73 -15.10 -10.45
CA LEU A 103 -0.57 -14.78 -9.62
C LEU A 103 -0.99 -14.57 -8.15
N PRO A 104 -0.17 -15.00 -7.18
CA PRO A 104 -0.45 -14.73 -5.77
C PRO A 104 -0.54 -13.22 -5.54
N ALA A 105 -1.65 -12.76 -4.95
CA ALA A 105 -1.82 -11.34 -4.63
C ALA A 105 -0.74 -10.90 -3.62
N PRO A 106 0.01 -9.82 -3.88
CA PRO A 106 1.02 -9.34 -2.94
C PRO A 106 0.34 -8.85 -1.66
N THR A 107 0.63 -9.48 -0.53
CA THR A 107 0.15 -8.99 0.77
C THR A 107 0.96 -7.77 1.17
N LEU A 108 0.31 -6.61 1.33
CA LEU A 108 0.97 -5.40 1.82
C LEU A 108 0.76 -5.31 3.33
N LYS A 109 1.86 -5.27 4.07
CA LYS A 109 1.86 -5.08 5.51
C LYS A 109 2.54 -3.75 5.82
N ALA A 110 1.86 -2.87 6.55
CA ALA A 110 2.46 -1.69 7.15
C ALA A 110 2.34 -1.77 8.67
N GLU A 111 3.39 -1.35 9.37
CA GLU A 111 3.47 -1.43 10.82
C GLU A 111 3.88 -0.07 11.37
N ALA A 112 3.16 0.41 12.39
CA ALA A 112 3.50 1.63 13.11
C ALA A 112 3.56 1.33 14.61
N THR A 113 4.60 1.83 15.26
CA THR A 113 4.79 1.69 16.71
C THR A 113 4.83 3.08 17.34
N LEU A 114 4.07 3.29 18.42
CA LEU A 114 4.09 4.51 19.22
C LEU A 114 4.20 4.14 20.70
N GLN A 115 5.03 4.88 21.44
CA GLN A 115 5.06 4.77 22.90
C GLN A 115 3.91 5.58 23.49
N THR A 116 3.24 5.04 24.51
CA THR A 116 2.35 5.85 25.35
C THR A 116 3.21 6.83 26.14
N GLU A 117 2.81 8.10 26.17
CA GLU A 117 3.45 9.04 27.08
C GLU A 117 3.27 8.53 28.52
N PRO A 118 4.32 8.53 29.34
CA PRO A 118 4.19 8.16 30.73
C PRO A 118 3.18 9.11 31.36
N THR A 119 2.09 8.58 31.90
CA THR A 119 1.23 9.36 32.80
C THR A 119 2.12 9.85 33.92
N GLN A 120 2.43 11.15 33.93
CA GLN A 120 3.06 11.82 35.05
C GLN A 120 2.02 11.88 36.17
N GLY A 121 1.81 10.72 36.82
CA GLY A 121 1.02 10.59 38.03
C GLY A 121 1.77 11.35 39.11
N GLY A 122 1.21 12.50 39.48
CA GLY A 122 1.68 13.31 40.58
C GLY A 122 1.84 12.46 41.84
N THR A 123 2.98 12.62 42.48
CA THR A 123 3.16 12.25 43.88
C THR A 123 2.75 13.44 44.77
N PRO A 124 2.17 13.16 45.95
CA PRO A 124 1.39 14.09 46.77
C PRO A 124 2.14 15.31 47.32
#